data_AF-A0A8H7IZD4-F1
#
_entry.id   AF-A0A8H7IZD4-F1
#
_cell.length_a   1.000
_cell.length_b   1.000
_cell.length_c   1.000
_cell.angle_alpha   90.00
_cell.angle_beta   90.00
_cell.angle_gamma   90.00
#
_symmetry.space_group_name_H-M   'P 1'
#
loop_
_entity.id
_entity.type
_entity.pdbx_description
1 polymer ?
#
loop_
_entity_poly.entity_id
_entity_poly.type
_entity_poly.pdbx_seq_one_letter_code
_entity_poly.pdbx_strand_id
1 'polypeptide(L)'
;MAAISDHMAATSDNMAADAEESRFQTDNSVSAKQHPKQQLSKAMEHMRFAVTVDPVTSTPTEPREATGTTGTTGTTENTENTSPPAENDAYGVPAAIQPLRNPASRSHDPSNNQKRSDPFSFGSRTLEEGDNIFEFNAWDNVSVDDTYKQFSEEQFSKQRADPVSDFDRKRFNDNPEKWWNTFYKNNKTNFFKNRKWLAQEFPVLSEIGHADAPAATVLEVGAGAGNSAFPILQNSANPRLKIHACDFSKKAVELIREHELYDTTKIQADVWDVAASPSSENGGLPPGLGEGTVDVVLMIFIFSALNPRQWDQAVRNVWRVLKPGGQVLFRDYGRGDLAQVRFKKGRWMEENFYVRGDGTRVYFFEQEELEHIWGAESSTTSTSISTATPTTSTTSTTTAPTTTSTPTPTTTEDHQSPTTEPTLPPTPRPAFDIAHFGVDRRMLVNRQRRLKMYRCWMQAVFKKPGSARGLQSLVPTSTLRQDKEVEGEGEEA
;
A
#
# COMPACT_ATOMS: atom_id res chain seq x y z
N MET A 1 9.32 -41.85 74.27
CA MET A 1 10.80 -41.81 74.23
C MET A 1 11.21 -41.31 72.85
N ALA A 2 11.94 -40.18 72.82
CA ALA A 2 12.95 -39.71 71.84
C ALA A 2 13.05 -40.39 70.45
N ALA A 3 13.34 -39.74 69.31
CA ALA A 3 13.74 -38.37 68.99
C ALA A 3 13.78 -38.17 67.44
N ILE A 4 13.45 -36.94 66.98
CA ILE A 4 14.18 -36.05 66.04
C ILE A 4 14.75 -36.61 64.71
N SER A 5 14.28 -36.15 63.54
CA SER A 5 14.87 -35.05 62.73
C SER A 5 14.25 -34.93 61.30
N ASP A 6 13.97 -33.67 60.91
CA ASP A 6 13.97 -33.02 59.58
C ASP A 6 13.75 -33.82 58.27
N HIS A 7 12.76 -33.41 57.45
CA HIS A 7 12.94 -32.34 56.46
C HIS A 7 11.60 -31.88 55.83
N MET A 8 11.58 -30.64 55.37
CA MET A 8 10.43 -29.80 55.03
C MET A 8 9.71 -30.12 53.72
N ALA A 9 8.45 -29.67 53.68
CA ALA A 9 7.57 -29.55 52.53
C ALA A 9 8.03 -28.48 51.52
N ALA A 10 7.76 -28.72 50.23
CA ALA A 10 7.16 -27.77 49.27
C ALA A 10 7.30 -28.32 47.84
N THR A 11 6.18 -28.43 47.11
CA THR A 11 6.02 -27.95 45.72
C THR A 11 4.65 -28.37 45.20
N SER A 12 3.68 -27.45 45.25
CA SER A 12 2.47 -27.47 44.43
C SER A 12 2.22 -26.05 43.94
N ASP A 13 3.11 -25.58 43.06
CA ASP A 13 2.96 -24.35 42.29
C ASP A 13 3.94 -24.46 41.12
N ASN A 14 3.57 -25.22 40.08
CA ASN A 14 4.31 -25.18 38.81
C ASN A 14 3.53 -25.68 37.59
N MET A 15 2.19 -25.66 37.62
CA MET A 15 1.37 -26.07 36.46
C MET A 15 0.66 -24.91 35.74
N ALA A 16 0.83 -23.66 36.18
CA ALA A 16 0.21 -22.49 35.54
C ALA A 16 1.17 -21.66 34.68
N ALA A 17 2.49 -21.87 34.76
CA ALA A 17 3.48 -21.11 33.99
C ALA A 17 3.75 -21.69 32.58
N ASP A 18 3.57 -22.99 32.37
CA ASP A 18 3.89 -23.66 31.10
C ASP A 18 2.82 -23.45 30.00
N ALA A 19 1.67 -22.85 30.31
CA ALA A 19 0.62 -22.61 29.33
C ALA A 19 0.83 -21.33 28.49
N GLU A 20 1.58 -20.34 28.98
CA GLU A 20 1.82 -19.08 28.25
C GLU A 20 3.00 -19.13 27.27
N GLU A 21 4.00 -19.99 27.50
CA GLU A 21 5.19 -20.10 26.63
C GLU A 21 4.93 -20.80 25.28
N SER A 22 3.80 -21.53 25.14
CA SER A 22 3.46 -22.22 23.88
C SER A 22 2.90 -21.30 22.78
N ARG A 23 2.56 -20.04 23.10
CA ARG A 23 1.93 -19.08 22.16
C ARG A 23 2.87 -18.50 21.10
N PHE A 24 4.18 -18.75 21.21
CA PHE A 24 5.20 -18.17 20.32
C PHE A 24 6.08 -19.19 19.58
N GLN A 25 5.69 -20.47 19.53
CA GLN A 25 6.36 -21.43 18.66
C GLN A 25 6.07 -21.14 17.18
N THR A 26 7.13 -20.76 16.46
CA THR A 26 7.11 -20.52 15.00
C THR A 26 7.39 -21.82 14.26
N ASP A 27 6.60 -22.85 14.52
CA ASP A 27 6.66 -24.08 13.73
C ASP A 27 5.64 -24.03 12.59
N ASN A 28 6.14 -24.06 11.36
CA ASN A 28 5.37 -24.18 10.13
C ASN A 28 5.36 -25.64 9.62
N SER A 29 5.70 -26.62 10.47
CA SER A 29 5.78 -28.02 10.07
C SER A 29 4.53 -28.82 10.44
N VAL A 30 3.55 -28.79 9.54
CA VAL A 30 2.79 -30.01 9.24
C VAL A 30 3.11 -30.41 7.81
N SER A 31 4.40 -30.59 7.54
CA SER A 31 4.90 -31.32 6.38
C SER A 31 6.22 -31.97 6.77
N ALA A 32 6.25 -33.29 6.81
CA ALA A 32 7.38 -34.10 7.26
C ALA A 32 8.52 -34.16 6.21
N LYS A 33 8.98 -33.01 5.73
CA LYS A 33 10.22 -32.88 4.96
C LYS A 33 11.03 -31.71 5.50
N GLN A 34 12.26 -31.99 5.92
CA GLN A 34 13.21 -30.97 6.39
C GLN A 34 13.45 -29.93 5.30
N HIS A 35 12.97 -28.71 5.53
CA HIS A 35 13.33 -27.55 4.71
C HIS A 35 14.41 -26.72 5.42
N PRO A 36 15.44 -26.24 4.71
CA PRO A 36 16.47 -25.39 5.30
C PRO A 36 15.86 -24.09 5.80
N LYS A 37 16.32 -23.62 6.98
CA LYS A 37 15.87 -22.40 7.67
C LYS A 37 15.81 -21.22 6.68
N GLN A 38 14.61 -20.81 6.30
CA GLN A 38 14.40 -19.73 5.33
C GLN A 38 14.58 -18.37 6.00
N GLN A 39 15.66 -17.69 5.62
CA GLN A 39 15.93 -16.29 5.93
C GLN A 39 14.85 -15.39 5.30
N LEU A 40 14.57 -14.24 5.92
CA LEU A 40 13.67 -13.18 5.41
C LEU A 40 14.02 -12.67 3.99
N SER A 41 15.15 -13.11 3.40
CA SER A 41 15.65 -12.73 2.08
C SER A 41 14.69 -13.02 0.93
N LYS A 42 13.89 -14.09 0.97
CA LYS A 42 12.94 -14.41 -0.12
C LYS A 42 11.84 -13.36 -0.29
N ALA A 43 11.40 -12.70 0.78
CA ALA A 43 10.41 -11.61 0.67
C ALA A 43 10.99 -10.38 -0.07
N MET A 44 12.32 -10.27 -0.13
CA MET A 44 13.04 -9.16 -0.75
C MET A 44 13.58 -9.50 -2.14
N GLU A 45 13.75 -10.78 -2.48
CA GLU A 45 14.06 -11.23 -3.85
C GLU A 45 12.92 -10.97 -4.83
N HIS A 46 11.65 -11.05 -4.39
CA HIS A 46 10.48 -10.85 -5.26
C HIS A 46 10.38 -9.40 -5.81
N MET A 47 11.00 -8.43 -5.14
CA MET A 47 11.12 -7.05 -5.62
C MET A 47 11.99 -6.91 -6.87
N ARG A 48 12.89 -7.88 -7.11
CA ARG A 48 13.70 -7.95 -8.34
C ARG A 48 12.80 -8.31 -9.53
N PHE A 49 11.94 -9.30 -9.39
CA PHE A 49 11.14 -9.81 -10.52
C PHE A 49 9.93 -8.94 -10.88
N ALA A 50 9.30 -8.27 -9.92
CA ALA A 50 8.11 -7.45 -10.20
C ALA A 50 8.42 -6.09 -10.84
N VAL A 51 9.66 -5.60 -10.83
CA VAL A 51 10.04 -4.28 -11.40
C VAL A 51 11.12 -4.39 -12.48
N THR A 52 11.89 -5.49 -12.51
CA THR A 52 12.89 -5.73 -13.55
C THR A 52 12.66 -7.08 -14.22
N VAL A 53 12.09 -7.07 -15.42
CA VAL A 53 12.36 -8.14 -16.39
C VAL A 53 12.59 -7.47 -17.74
N ASP A 54 13.84 -7.56 -18.20
CA ASP A 54 14.14 -7.88 -19.59
C ASP A 54 15.11 -9.08 -19.51
N PRO A 55 14.75 -10.29 -19.98
CA PRO A 55 15.72 -11.36 -20.12
C PRO A 55 16.40 -11.17 -21.48
N VAL A 56 17.65 -10.71 -21.49
CA VAL A 56 18.48 -10.82 -22.69
C VAL A 56 18.70 -12.31 -22.96
N THR A 57 18.19 -12.80 -24.09
CA THR A 57 18.50 -14.13 -24.62
C THR A 57 20.00 -14.22 -24.90
N SER A 58 20.73 -14.99 -24.10
CA SER A 58 22.12 -15.35 -24.38
C SER A 58 22.15 -16.47 -25.43
N THR A 59 22.42 -16.11 -26.69
CA THR A 59 22.94 -17.07 -27.67
C THR A 59 24.46 -17.19 -27.46
N PRO A 60 25.01 -18.40 -27.26
CA PRO A 60 26.45 -18.58 -27.11
C PRO A 60 27.12 -18.45 -28.48
N THR A 61 28.05 -17.51 -28.62
CA THR A 61 28.96 -17.45 -29.78
C THR A 61 30.38 -17.75 -29.29
N GLU A 62 30.99 -18.77 -29.88
CA GLU A 62 32.36 -19.23 -29.60
C GLU A 62 33.43 -18.16 -29.92
N PRO A 63 34.62 -18.22 -29.28
CA PRO A 63 35.68 -17.26 -29.52
C PRO A 63 36.46 -17.59 -30.80
N ARG A 64 36.65 -16.59 -31.68
CA ARG A 64 37.62 -16.64 -32.77
C ARG A 64 38.74 -15.62 -32.55
N GLU A 65 39.95 -16.10 -32.82
CA GLU A 65 41.25 -15.50 -32.55
C GLU A 65 41.52 -14.17 -33.28
N ALA A 66 42.43 -13.40 -32.68
CA ALA A 66 42.92 -12.11 -33.14
C ALA A 66 43.82 -12.20 -34.37
N THR A 67 43.69 -11.23 -35.27
CA THR A 67 44.81 -10.70 -36.07
C THR A 67 44.65 -9.19 -36.20
N GLY A 68 45.72 -8.46 -35.88
CA GLY A 68 45.72 -6.99 -35.83
C GLY A 68 46.00 -6.34 -37.17
N THR A 69 45.61 -5.08 -37.32
CA THR A 69 46.33 -4.09 -38.14
C THR A 69 46.02 -2.68 -37.63
N THR A 70 47.08 -1.88 -37.56
CA THR A 70 47.15 -0.47 -37.18
C THR A 70 46.47 0.44 -38.20
N GLY A 71 45.78 1.49 -37.71
CA GLY A 71 45.23 2.56 -38.54
C GLY A 71 44.68 3.70 -37.69
N THR A 72 45.50 4.73 -37.49
CA THR A 72 45.13 5.99 -36.83
C THR A 72 44.40 6.90 -37.83
N THR A 73 43.21 7.40 -37.48
CA THR A 73 42.71 8.73 -37.89
C THR A 73 41.54 9.12 -36.99
N GLY A 74 41.56 10.38 -36.54
CA GLY A 74 40.77 10.86 -35.42
C GLY A 74 39.35 11.28 -35.76
N THR A 75 38.48 11.09 -34.78
CA THR A 75 37.19 11.77 -34.62
C THR A 75 37.00 12.05 -33.13
N THR A 76 36.79 13.32 -32.81
CA THR A 76 36.44 13.83 -31.49
C THR A 76 35.08 13.28 -31.05
N GLU A 77 35.08 12.33 -30.12
CA GLU A 77 33.88 11.91 -29.38
C GLU A 77 33.91 12.51 -27.98
N ASN A 78 32.81 13.19 -27.64
CA ASN A 78 32.47 13.56 -26.26
C ASN A 78 32.30 12.28 -25.44
N THR A 79 33.31 11.93 -24.65
CA THR A 79 33.20 10.90 -23.62
C THR A 79 32.40 11.45 -22.44
N GLU A 80 31.10 11.22 -22.45
CA GLU A 80 30.35 11.13 -21.20
C GLU A 80 30.98 10.01 -20.37
N ASN A 81 31.63 10.42 -19.29
CA ASN A 81 32.33 9.56 -18.37
C ASN A 81 31.31 8.85 -17.47
N THR A 82 30.51 7.94 -18.01
CA THR A 82 29.66 7.05 -17.21
C THR A 82 30.47 5.86 -16.76
N SER A 83 31.19 6.02 -15.65
CA SER A 83 31.66 4.88 -14.85
C SER A 83 30.47 3.93 -14.58
N PRO A 84 30.65 2.60 -14.69
CA PRO A 84 29.61 1.68 -14.27
C PRO A 84 29.28 1.97 -12.79
N PRO A 85 27.99 1.96 -12.38
CA PRO A 85 27.62 2.15 -10.99
C PRO A 85 28.41 1.17 -10.13
N ALA A 86 28.98 1.65 -9.03
CA ALA A 86 29.75 0.81 -8.14
C ALA A 86 28.87 -0.38 -7.71
N GLU A 87 29.46 -1.55 -7.49
CA GLU A 87 28.76 -2.80 -7.12
C GLU A 87 27.82 -2.64 -5.89
N ASN A 88 27.96 -1.54 -5.15
CA ASN A 88 27.18 -1.13 -4.00
C ASN A 88 25.92 -0.28 -4.29
N ASP A 89 25.66 0.15 -5.53
CA ASP A 89 24.47 0.95 -5.92
C ASP A 89 23.25 0.07 -6.22
N ALA A 90 23.08 -1.01 -5.44
CA ALA A 90 22.04 -1.97 -5.73
C ALA A 90 20.66 -1.37 -5.41
N TYR A 91 19.75 -1.51 -6.38
CA TYR A 91 18.42 -0.89 -6.46
C TYR A 91 18.41 0.59 -6.84
N GLY A 92 19.53 1.13 -7.31
CA GLY A 92 19.61 2.47 -7.91
C GLY A 92 19.82 3.60 -6.92
N VAL A 93 19.76 3.36 -5.60
CA VAL A 93 20.10 4.35 -4.57
C VAL A 93 21.62 4.34 -4.34
N PRO A 94 22.32 5.48 -4.50
CA PRO A 94 23.75 5.55 -4.24
C PRO A 94 24.11 5.18 -2.80
N ALA A 95 25.10 4.29 -2.62
CA ALA A 95 25.51 3.82 -1.29
C ALA A 95 25.99 4.96 -0.37
N ALA A 96 26.52 6.04 -0.98
CA ALA A 96 27.01 7.24 -0.32
C ALA A 96 25.94 8.00 0.46
N ILE A 97 24.67 7.96 0.02
CA ILE A 97 23.57 8.69 0.69
C ILE A 97 23.28 8.00 2.03
N GLN A 98 23.49 8.69 3.15
CA GLN A 98 23.25 8.13 4.48
C GLN A 98 21.84 8.47 4.98
N PRO A 99 21.20 7.59 5.77
CA PRO A 99 19.95 7.93 6.44
C PRO A 99 20.19 9.03 7.47
N LEU A 100 19.15 9.84 7.72
CA LEU A 100 19.13 10.68 8.91
C LEU A 100 19.09 9.78 10.16
N ARG A 101 19.82 10.20 11.18
CA ARG A 101 19.92 9.51 12.46
C ARG A 101 19.39 10.45 13.54
N ASN A 102 18.63 9.89 14.46
CA ASN A 102 18.18 10.66 15.62
C ASN A 102 19.37 10.89 16.58
N PRO A 103 19.33 11.95 17.39
CA PRO A 103 20.33 12.16 18.43
C PRO A 103 20.47 10.90 19.30
N ALA A 104 21.70 10.60 19.72
CA ALA A 104 21.92 9.46 20.60
C ALA A 104 21.16 9.67 21.92
N SER A 105 20.16 8.83 22.15
CA SER A 105 19.37 8.82 23.38
C SER A 105 19.58 7.49 24.10
N ARG A 106 20.73 7.27 24.74
CA ARG A 106 20.88 6.09 25.62
C ARG A 106 21.60 6.37 26.94
N SER A 107 20.86 6.04 28.01
CA SER A 107 21.30 5.65 29.36
C SER A 107 21.57 4.13 29.45
N HIS A 108 21.97 3.47 28.35
CA HIS A 108 22.10 2.01 28.31
C HIS A 108 23.43 1.53 27.75
N ASP A 109 23.86 0.37 28.26
CA ASP A 109 25.14 -0.30 27.98
C ASP A 109 25.30 -0.67 26.49
N PRO A 110 26.39 -0.23 25.82
CA PRO A 110 26.70 -0.56 24.44
C PRO A 110 26.80 -2.06 24.12
N SER A 111 26.96 -2.92 25.14
CA SER A 111 27.06 -4.37 24.98
C SER A 111 25.72 -5.10 24.81
N ASN A 112 24.59 -4.42 25.05
CA ASN A 112 23.24 -5.01 24.93
C ASN A 112 22.22 -4.02 24.32
N ASN A 113 22.34 -3.75 23.02
CA ASN A 113 21.46 -2.84 22.29
C ASN A 113 20.17 -3.52 21.81
N GLN A 114 19.42 -4.21 22.67
CA GLN A 114 18.27 -5.00 22.20
C GLN A 114 17.18 -4.20 21.47
N LYS A 115 17.17 -2.85 21.58
CA LYS A 115 16.19 -1.90 20.99
C LYS A 115 14.79 -2.52 20.86
N ARG A 116 14.37 -3.19 21.93
CA ARG A 116 13.18 -4.02 22.00
C ARG A 116 12.43 -3.63 23.26
N SER A 117 11.15 -3.33 23.11
CA SER A 117 10.18 -3.30 24.21
C SER A 117 9.60 -4.69 24.43
N ASP A 118 9.23 -5.02 25.66
CA ASP A 118 8.42 -6.21 25.98
C ASP A 118 7.13 -5.78 26.69
N PRO A 119 5.93 -6.22 26.26
CA PRO A 119 5.65 -7.02 25.06
C PRO A 119 6.15 -6.32 23.77
N PHE A 120 6.57 -7.12 22.78
CA PHE A 120 7.11 -6.60 21.52
C PHE A 120 6.17 -5.58 20.88
N SER A 121 6.65 -4.35 20.72
CA SER A 121 5.94 -3.27 20.03
C SER A 121 6.66 -2.93 18.73
N PHE A 122 5.91 -2.85 17.63
CA PHE A 122 6.41 -2.31 16.37
C PHE A 122 6.73 -0.82 16.51
N GLY A 123 7.60 -0.29 15.65
CA GLY A 123 7.91 1.14 15.61
C GLY A 123 8.98 1.61 16.59
N SER A 124 9.49 0.74 17.45
CA SER A 124 10.40 1.11 18.54
C SER A 124 11.89 1.10 18.17
N ARG A 125 12.28 0.60 16.99
CA ARG A 125 13.69 0.52 16.58
C ARG A 125 14.11 1.77 15.84
N THR A 126 14.32 2.82 16.60
CA THR A 126 14.81 4.10 16.12
C THR A 126 16.31 4.06 15.83
N LEU A 127 16.70 4.56 14.65
CA LEU A 127 18.10 4.67 14.24
C LEU A 127 18.72 5.95 14.83
N GLU A 128 19.74 5.80 15.65
CA GLU A 128 20.41 6.87 16.39
C GLU A 128 21.86 7.08 15.92
N GLU A 129 22.46 8.18 16.35
CA GLU A 129 23.90 8.41 16.21
C GLU A 129 24.71 7.32 16.91
N GLY A 130 25.78 6.84 16.26
CA GLY A 130 26.62 5.75 16.77
C GLY A 130 26.11 4.33 16.45
N ASP A 131 24.83 4.15 16.11
CA ASP A 131 24.30 2.82 15.77
C ASP A 131 24.97 2.20 14.53
N ASN A 132 25.12 0.88 14.54
CA ASN A 132 25.45 0.14 13.33
C ASN A 132 24.19 -0.12 12.51
N ILE A 133 24.05 0.55 11.36
CA ILE A 133 22.90 0.40 10.42
C ILE A 133 22.59 -1.06 10.08
N PHE A 134 23.59 -1.95 10.06
CA PHE A 134 23.44 -3.36 9.69
C PHE A 134 23.30 -4.32 10.88
N GLU A 135 23.09 -3.79 12.09
CA GLU A 135 22.80 -4.58 13.29
C GLU A 135 21.45 -5.30 13.15
N PHE A 136 20.39 -4.54 12.85
CA PHE A 136 19.05 -5.07 12.61
C PHE A 136 18.76 -5.22 11.11
N ASN A 137 17.68 -5.95 10.78
CA ASN A 137 17.19 -6.06 9.40
C ASN A 137 16.32 -4.87 8.96
N ALA A 138 15.85 -4.06 9.92
CA ALA A 138 14.98 -2.93 9.68
C ALA A 138 15.10 -1.91 10.81
N TRP A 139 14.96 -0.65 10.46
CA TRP A 139 14.82 0.50 11.34
C TRP A 139 13.48 1.18 11.06
N ASP A 140 12.85 1.64 12.13
CA ASP A 140 11.54 2.26 12.12
C ASP A 140 11.69 3.81 12.14
N ASN A 141 10.69 4.53 11.63
CA ASN A 141 10.62 6.00 11.60
C ASN A 141 11.83 6.70 10.94
N VAL A 142 12.43 6.08 9.92
CA VAL A 142 13.62 6.62 9.26
C VAL A 142 13.25 7.71 8.26
N SER A 143 13.71 8.93 8.54
CA SER A 143 13.60 10.06 7.62
C SER A 143 14.76 10.11 6.62
N VAL A 144 14.52 10.76 5.49
CA VAL A 144 15.52 10.94 4.42
C VAL A 144 15.98 12.40 4.38
N ASP A 145 17.25 12.61 4.04
CA ASP A 145 17.84 13.94 3.94
C ASP A 145 17.51 14.61 2.59
N ASP A 146 17.92 15.87 2.43
CA ASP A 146 17.68 16.62 1.20
C ASP A 146 18.44 16.03 0.00
N THR A 147 19.59 15.40 0.24
CA THR A 147 20.33 14.65 -0.80
C THR A 147 19.49 13.53 -1.38
N TYR A 148 18.84 12.72 -0.54
CA TYR A 148 17.97 11.64 -0.99
C TYR A 148 16.71 12.17 -1.70
N LYS A 149 16.14 13.28 -1.21
CA LYS A 149 14.99 13.93 -1.86
C LYS A 149 15.36 14.39 -3.27
N GLN A 150 16.48 15.08 -3.42
CA GLN A 150 16.99 15.52 -4.73
C GLN A 150 17.25 14.33 -5.65
N PHE A 151 17.91 13.28 -5.14
CA PHE A 151 18.13 12.04 -5.90
C PHE A 151 16.81 11.42 -6.38
N SER A 152 15.78 11.40 -5.51
CA SER A 152 14.46 10.86 -5.85
C SER A 152 13.79 11.68 -6.97
N GLU A 153 13.83 13.00 -6.89
CA GLU A 153 13.30 13.89 -7.93
C GLU A 153 14.02 13.73 -9.27
N GLU A 154 15.35 13.51 -9.26
CA GLU A 154 16.10 13.18 -10.47
C GLU A 154 15.65 11.85 -11.09
N GLN A 155 15.37 10.82 -10.26
CA GLN A 155 14.82 9.56 -10.77
C GLN A 155 13.44 9.76 -11.38
N PHE A 156 12.55 10.51 -10.72
CA PHE A 156 11.21 10.79 -11.24
C PHE A 156 11.27 11.56 -12.57
N SER A 157 12.20 12.52 -12.69
CA SER A 157 12.44 13.24 -13.94
C SER A 157 12.86 12.30 -15.08
N LYS A 158 13.80 11.39 -14.81
CA LYS A 158 14.24 10.37 -15.79
C LYS A 158 13.11 9.41 -16.19
N GLN A 159 12.26 9.03 -15.24
CA GLN A 159 11.11 8.16 -15.49
C GLN A 159 10.05 8.86 -16.36
N ARG A 160 9.75 10.14 -16.09
CA ARG A 160 8.84 10.97 -16.91
C ARG A 160 9.34 11.16 -18.34
N ALA A 161 10.65 11.28 -18.52
CA ALA A 161 11.26 11.45 -19.83
C ALA A 161 11.14 10.21 -20.74
N ASP A 162 10.89 9.02 -20.16
CA ASP A 162 10.76 7.76 -20.90
C ASP A 162 9.49 7.00 -20.43
N PRO A 163 8.31 7.50 -20.81
CA PRO A 163 7.03 6.94 -20.41
C PRO A 163 6.74 5.62 -21.14
N VAL A 164 5.72 4.87 -20.70
CA VAL A 164 5.14 3.81 -21.53
C VAL A 164 4.64 4.38 -22.88
N SER A 165 4.68 3.56 -23.93
CA SER A 165 4.06 3.90 -25.22
C SER A 165 2.54 4.07 -25.06
N ASP A 166 1.90 4.83 -25.94
CA ASP A 166 0.42 4.98 -25.93
C ASP A 166 -0.30 3.65 -26.15
N PHE A 167 0.28 2.79 -26.97
CA PHE A 167 -0.21 1.43 -27.19
C PHE A 167 -0.21 0.63 -25.88
N ASP A 168 0.91 0.62 -25.16
CA ASP A 168 1.04 -0.13 -23.91
C ASP A 168 0.19 0.49 -22.80
N ARG A 169 0.13 1.83 -22.71
CA ARG A 169 -0.76 2.55 -21.79
C ARG A 169 -2.20 2.11 -21.96
N LYS A 170 -2.69 2.04 -23.21
CA LYS A 170 -4.05 1.55 -23.50
C LYS A 170 -4.19 0.08 -23.10
N ARG A 171 -3.23 -0.77 -23.49
CA ARG A 171 -3.22 -2.20 -23.18
C ARG A 171 -3.28 -2.49 -21.67
N PHE A 172 -2.55 -1.74 -20.85
CA PHE A 172 -2.53 -1.92 -19.39
C PHE A 172 -3.82 -1.42 -18.72
N ASN A 173 -4.51 -0.45 -19.31
CA ASN A 173 -5.75 0.11 -18.75
C ASN A 173 -7.04 -0.56 -19.22
N ASP A 174 -7.07 -1.14 -20.42
CA ASP A 174 -8.29 -1.73 -20.98
C ASP A 174 -8.70 -3.04 -20.30
N ASN A 175 -7.72 -3.88 -19.93
CA ASN A 175 -7.98 -5.21 -19.35
C ASN A 175 -7.07 -5.49 -18.14
N PRO A 176 -7.15 -4.67 -17.07
CA PRO A 176 -6.24 -4.76 -15.93
C PRO A 176 -6.33 -6.11 -15.20
N GLU A 177 -7.48 -6.78 -15.22
CA GLU A 177 -7.71 -8.09 -14.62
C GLU A 177 -6.84 -9.20 -15.22
N LYS A 178 -6.49 -9.09 -16.51
CA LYS A 178 -5.67 -10.11 -17.20
C LYS A 178 -4.28 -10.22 -16.58
N TRP A 179 -3.73 -9.10 -16.13
CA TRP A 179 -2.40 -9.04 -15.51
C TRP A 179 -2.41 -9.71 -14.13
N TRP A 180 -3.43 -9.44 -13.32
CA TRP A 180 -3.59 -10.12 -12.03
C TRP A 180 -3.92 -11.62 -12.19
N ASN A 181 -4.73 -12.00 -13.17
CA ASN A 181 -4.97 -13.40 -13.50
C ASN A 181 -3.67 -14.13 -13.87
N THR A 182 -2.83 -13.50 -14.69
CA THR A 182 -1.52 -14.03 -15.10
C THR A 182 -0.59 -14.13 -13.89
N PHE A 183 -0.54 -13.09 -13.06
CA PHE A 183 0.25 -13.06 -11.84
C PHE A 183 -0.09 -14.25 -10.93
N TYR A 184 -1.37 -14.45 -10.59
CA TYR A 184 -1.77 -15.54 -9.68
C TYR A 184 -1.67 -16.92 -10.33
N LYS A 185 -1.86 -17.04 -11.65
CA LYS A 185 -1.57 -18.28 -12.38
C LYS A 185 -0.11 -18.71 -12.23
N ASN A 186 0.82 -17.76 -12.32
CA ASN A 186 2.26 -18.04 -12.30
C ASN A 186 2.79 -18.22 -10.88
N ASN A 187 2.29 -17.43 -9.93
CA ASN A 187 2.85 -17.36 -8.57
C ASN A 187 2.11 -18.20 -7.52
N LYS A 188 0.81 -18.47 -7.74
CA LYS A 188 -0.06 -19.21 -6.81
C LYS A 188 0.00 -18.63 -5.38
N THR A 189 0.10 -19.50 -4.38
CA THR A 189 0.16 -19.16 -2.94
C THR A 189 1.56 -18.81 -2.43
N ASN A 190 2.59 -18.86 -3.29
CA ASN A 190 4.00 -18.81 -2.84
C ASN A 190 4.59 -17.40 -2.75
N PHE A 191 3.92 -16.39 -3.32
CA PHE A 191 4.51 -15.07 -3.48
C PHE A 191 4.34 -14.19 -2.23
N PHE A 192 3.12 -14.10 -1.71
CA PHE A 192 2.81 -13.31 -0.53
C PHE A 192 2.87 -14.19 0.73
N LYS A 193 3.37 -13.60 1.82
CA LYS A 193 3.39 -14.25 3.14
C LYS A 193 2.11 -13.94 3.90
N ASN A 194 1.75 -14.82 4.82
CA ASN A 194 0.64 -14.59 5.74
C ASN A 194 0.86 -13.33 6.58
N ARG A 195 -0.15 -12.45 6.60
CA ARG A 195 -0.10 -11.13 7.25
C ARG A 195 -0.48 -11.22 8.73
N LYS A 196 0.28 -12.00 9.50
CA LYS A 196 0.05 -12.23 10.94
C LYS A 196 0.11 -10.95 11.80
N TRP A 197 0.67 -9.87 11.26
CA TRP A 197 0.82 -8.56 11.92
C TRP A 197 -0.46 -7.72 11.91
N LEU A 198 -1.47 -8.06 11.09
CA LEU A 198 -2.64 -7.18 10.89
C LEU A 198 -3.40 -6.88 12.18
N ALA A 199 -3.53 -7.85 13.08
CA ALA A 199 -4.24 -7.65 14.35
C ALA A 199 -3.48 -6.75 15.34
N GLN A 200 -2.15 -6.60 15.18
CA GLN A 200 -1.35 -5.69 15.99
C GLN A 200 -1.51 -4.25 15.50
N GLU A 201 -1.52 -4.05 14.19
CA GLU A 201 -1.74 -2.73 13.59
C GLU A 201 -3.22 -2.32 13.74
N PHE A 202 -4.16 -3.22 13.48
CA PHE A 202 -5.61 -2.96 13.51
C PHE A 202 -6.30 -3.77 14.64
N PRO A 203 -6.39 -3.22 15.87
CA PRO A 203 -6.88 -3.96 17.04
C PRO A 203 -8.33 -4.44 16.91
N VAL A 204 -9.16 -3.75 16.10
CA VAL A 204 -10.53 -4.16 15.81
C VAL A 204 -10.61 -5.60 15.30
N LEU A 205 -9.59 -6.11 14.59
CA LEU A 205 -9.57 -7.50 14.12
C LEU A 205 -9.47 -8.51 15.26
N SER A 206 -8.75 -8.19 16.35
CA SER A 206 -8.73 -9.02 17.56
C SER A 206 -10.04 -8.92 18.33
N GLU A 207 -10.63 -7.73 18.40
CA GLU A 207 -11.87 -7.49 19.12
C GLU A 207 -13.05 -8.24 18.49
N ILE A 208 -13.22 -8.16 17.16
CA ILE A 208 -14.26 -8.93 16.46
C ILE A 208 -13.97 -10.43 16.44
N GLY A 209 -12.71 -10.83 16.63
CA GLY A 209 -12.28 -12.23 16.72
C GLY A 209 -12.49 -12.85 18.10
N HIS A 210 -12.83 -12.07 19.12
CA HIS A 210 -13.05 -12.59 20.48
C HIS A 210 -14.28 -13.52 20.55
N ALA A 211 -14.24 -14.56 21.39
CA ALA A 211 -15.32 -15.57 21.47
C ALA A 211 -16.71 -14.96 21.73
N ASP A 212 -16.76 -13.94 22.58
CA ASP A 212 -17.99 -13.24 22.97
C ASP A 212 -18.35 -12.03 22.09
N ALA A 213 -17.56 -11.74 21.05
CA ALA A 213 -17.80 -10.60 20.17
C ALA A 213 -19.12 -10.74 19.39
N PRO A 214 -19.81 -9.64 19.04
CA PRO A 214 -21.01 -9.71 18.22
C PRO A 214 -20.74 -10.39 16.86
N ALA A 215 -21.80 -10.79 16.17
CA ALA A 215 -21.67 -11.20 14.78
C ALA A 215 -21.06 -10.06 13.97
N ALA A 216 -20.04 -10.37 13.17
CA ALA A 216 -19.29 -9.38 12.41
C ALA A 216 -19.02 -9.90 11.00
N THR A 217 -19.12 -9.02 10.02
CA THR A 217 -18.79 -9.30 8.62
C THR A 217 -17.59 -8.46 8.21
N VAL A 218 -16.53 -9.12 7.76
CA VAL A 218 -15.32 -8.51 7.20
C VAL A 218 -15.33 -8.71 5.69
N LEU A 219 -15.12 -7.63 4.92
CA LEU A 219 -14.86 -7.70 3.50
C LEU A 219 -13.38 -7.43 3.24
N GLU A 220 -12.62 -8.42 2.77
CA GLU A 220 -11.28 -8.19 2.23
C GLU A 220 -11.39 -7.88 0.73
N VAL A 221 -10.96 -6.69 0.33
CA VAL A 221 -10.89 -6.25 -1.07
C VAL A 221 -9.48 -6.51 -1.58
N GLY A 222 -9.35 -7.19 -2.73
CA GLY A 222 -8.08 -7.66 -3.25
C GLY A 222 -7.44 -8.72 -2.35
N ALA A 223 -8.22 -9.74 -2.00
CA ALA A 223 -7.83 -10.78 -1.05
C ALA A 223 -6.68 -11.68 -1.53
N GLY A 224 -6.37 -11.68 -2.83
CA GLY A 224 -5.30 -12.46 -3.42
C GLY A 224 -5.48 -13.95 -3.16
N ALA A 225 -4.46 -14.59 -2.59
CA ALA A 225 -4.50 -16.00 -2.22
C ALA A 225 -5.00 -16.24 -0.77
N GLY A 226 -5.62 -15.23 -0.13
CA GLY A 226 -6.18 -15.36 1.23
C GLY A 226 -5.15 -15.20 2.35
N ASN A 227 -3.99 -14.60 2.08
CA ASN A 227 -2.91 -14.42 3.07
C ASN A 227 -3.27 -13.49 4.24
N SER A 228 -4.41 -12.80 4.20
CA SER A 228 -4.97 -12.08 5.35
C SER A 228 -6.19 -12.81 5.90
N ALA A 229 -7.17 -13.14 5.03
CA ALA A 229 -8.39 -13.86 5.40
C ALA A 229 -8.14 -15.11 6.26
N PHE A 230 -7.27 -16.03 5.84
CA PHE A 230 -7.05 -17.26 6.60
C PHE A 230 -6.38 -17.03 7.96
N PRO A 231 -5.31 -16.22 8.08
CA PRO A 231 -4.79 -15.85 9.39
C PRO A 231 -5.82 -15.17 10.32
N ILE A 232 -6.71 -14.33 9.79
CA ILE A 232 -7.78 -13.72 10.59
C ILE A 232 -8.74 -14.80 11.11
N LEU A 233 -9.17 -15.75 10.26
CA LEU A 233 -10.03 -16.86 10.67
C LEU A 233 -9.37 -17.77 11.69
N GLN A 234 -8.10 -18.13 11.48
CA GLN A 234 -7.34 -19.01 12.37
C GLN A 234 -7.16 -18.40 13.76
N ASN A 235 -6.99 -17.08 13.84
CA ASN A 235 -6.83 -16.37 15.11
C ASN A 235 -8.17 -16.02 15.78
N SER A 236 -9.30 -16.20 15.09
CA SER A 236 -10.63 -15.86 15.61
C SER A 236 -11.21 -17.02 16.44
N ALA A 237 -11.64 -16.69 17.65
CA ALA A 237 -12.50 -17.53 18.47
C ALA A 237 -14.00 -17.22 18.29
N ASN A 238 -14.37 -16.17 17.54
CA ASN A 238 -15.76 -15.79 17.27
C ASN A 238 -16.40 -16.75 16.24
N PRO A 239 -17.39 -17.58 16.63
CA PRO A 239 -18.04 -18.50 15.71
C PRO A 239 -18.99 -17.79 14.73
N ARG A 240 -19.27 -16.49 14.94
CA ARG A 240 -20.17 -15.67 14.12
C ARG A 240 -19.42 -14.69 13.22
N LEU A 241 -18.09 -14.71 13.21
CA LEU A 241 -17.28 -13.93 12.28
C LEU A 241 -17.40 -14.53 10.87
N LYS A 242 -17.77 -13.70 9.90
CA LYS A 242 -17.80 -14.06 8.48
C LYS A 242 -16.83 -13.19 7.69
N ILE A 243 -16.09 -13.80 6.77
CA ILE A 243 -15.21 -13.10 5.84
C ILE A 243 -15.73 -13.25 4.41
N HIS A 244 -15.92 -12.13 3.72
CA HIS A 244 -16.04 -12.09 2.27
C HIS A 244 -14.68 -11.69 1.69
N ALA A 245 -14.03 -12.62 0.98
CA ALA A 245 -12.71 -12.43 0.38
C ALA A 245 -12.87 -12.19 -1.12
N CYS A 246 -12.89 -10.92 -1.51
CA CYS A 246 -13.12 -10.52 -2.89
C CYS A 246 -11.80 -10.17 -3.60
N ASP A 247 -11.64 -10.60 -4.84
CA ASP A 247 -10.50 -10.20 -5.67
C ASP A 247 -10.93 -9.96 -7.12
N PHE A 248 -10.23 -9.07 -7.81
CA PHE A 248 -10.49 -8.79 -9.22
C PHE A 248 -10.03 -9.95 -10.14
N SER A 249 -9.06 -10.75 -9.67
CA SER A 249 -8.54 -11.92 -10.34
C SER A 249 -9.36 -13.17 -10.00
N LYS A 250 -9.99 -13.76 -11.01
CA LYS A 250 -10.61 -15.10 -10.86
C LYS A 250 -9.60 -16.17 -10.43
N LYS A 251 -8.33 -16.03 -10.83
CA LYS A 251 -7.27 -16.97 -10.40
C LYS A 251 -6.92 -16.82 -8.92
N ALA A 252 -7.00 -15.61 -8.37
CA ALA A 252 -6.84 -15.39 -6.94
C ALA A 252 -7.96 -16.07 -6.15
N VAL A 253 -9.21 -15.84 -6.58
CA VAL A 253 -10.42 -16.43 -5.98
C VAL A 253 -10.40 -17.96 -6.01
N GLU A 254 -9.99 -18.57 -7.15
CA GLU A 254 -9.78 -20.02 -7.25
C GLU A 254 -8.83 -20.55 -6.16
N LEU A 255 -7.69 -19.88 -5.93
CA LEU A 255 -6.71 -20.28 -4.91
C LEU A 255 -7.29 -20.22 -3.48
N ILE A 256 -8.14 -19.23 -3.18
CA ILE A 256 -8.80 -19.15 -1.87
C ILE A 256 -9.79 -20.31 -1.70
N ARG A 257 -10.59 -20.60 -2.73
CA ARG A 257 -11.59 -21.69 -2.70
C ARG A 257 -10.94 -23.08 -2.63
N GLU A 258 -9.72 -23.24 -3.15
CA GLU A 258 -8.93 -24.48 -3.08
C GLU A 258 -8.15 -24.63 -1.76
N HIS A 259 -8.12 -23.61 -0.91
CA HIS A 259 -7.38 -23.65 0.35
C HIS A 259 -8.01 -24.64 1.35
N GLU A 260 -7.18 -25.40 2.08
CA GLU A 260 -7.66 -26.45 3.00
C GLU A 260 -8.57 -25.95 4.13
N LEU A 261 -8.43 -24.68 4.50
CA LEU A 261 -9.25 -24.01 5.52
C LEU A 261 -10.48 -23.30 4.95
N TYR A 262 -10.78 -23.47 3.66
CA TYR A 262 -11.95 -22.87 3.05
C TYR A 262 -13.22 -23.57 3.57
N ASP A 263 -13.97 -22.84 4.38
CA ASP A 263 -15.23 -23.28 4.97
C ASP A 263 -16.31 -22.24 4.63
N THR A 264 -17.27 -22.63 3.78
CA THR A 264 -18.35 -21.76 3.31
C THR A 264 -19.23 -21.18 4.42
N THR A 265 -19.17 -21.74 5.64
CA THR A 265 -19.87 -21.18 6.80
C THR A 265 -19.17 -19.95 7.39
N LYS A 266 -17.86 -19.81 7.15
CA LYS A 266 -16.99 -18.77 7.71
C LYS A 266 -16.43 -17.82 6.66
N ILE A 267 -16.19 -18.31 5.44
CA ILE A 267 -15.58 -17.53 4.35
C ILE A 267 -16.29 -17.78 3.03
N GLN A 268 -16.51 -16.71 2.29
CA GLN A 268 -16.99 -16.72 0.92
C GLN A 268 -15.99 -15.94 0.06
N ALA A 269 -15.51 -16.54 -1.03
CA ALA A 269 -14.58 -15.87 -1.94
C ALA A 269 -15.23 -15.63 -3.31
N ASP A 270 -15.15 -14.42 -3.83
CA ASP A 270 -15.82 -14.03 -5.08
C ASP A 270 -14.99 -13.07 -5.94
N VAL A 271 -15.26 -13.11 -7.24
CA VAL A 271 -14.69 -12.15 -8.18
C VAL A 271 -15.46 -10.84 -8.06
N TRP A 272 -14.76 -9.76 -7.76
CA TRP A 272 -15.37 -8.43 -7.67
C TRP A 272 -14.38 -7.34 -8.03
N ASP A 273 -14.82 -6.41 -8.87
CA ASP A 273 -14.16 -5.14 -9.09
C ASP A 273 -14.73 -4.10 -8.12
N VAL A 274 -13.90 -3.63 -7.19
CA VAL A 274 -14.30 -2.59 -6.22
C VAL A 274 -14.77 -1.31 -6.92
N ALA A 275 -14.29 -1.05 -8.13
CA ALA A 275 -14.69 0.10 -8.95
C ALA A 275 -15.79 -0.24 -9.97
N ALA A 276 -16.49 -1.36 -9.81
CA ALA A 276 -17.59 -1.74 -10.69
C ALA A 276 -18.67 -0.63 -10.74
N SER A 277 -19.13 -0.34 -11.95
CA SER A 277 -20.20 0.62 -12.21
C SER A 277 -21.49 0.22 -11.49
N PRO A 278 -22.33 1.19 -11.05
CA PRO A 278 -23.68 0.92 -10.56
C PRO A 278 -24.58 0.20 -11.58
N SER A 279 -24.24 0.24 -12.87
CA SER A 279 -24.93 -0.48 -13.94
C SER A 279 -24.48 -1.94 -14.12
N SER A 280 -23.52 -2.42 -13.32
CA SER A 280 -23.11 -3.83 -13.33
C SER A 280 -24.21 -4.74 -12.76
N GLU A 281 -24.15 -6.04 -13.05
CA GLU A 281 -25.19 -7.01 -12.68
C GLU A 281 -25.55 -6.99 -11.18
N ASN A 282 -24.59 -6.69 -10.30
CA ASN A 282 -24.78 -6.62 -8.84
C ASN A 282 -24.89 -5.17 -8.33
N GLY A 283 -25.19 -4.21 -9.20
CA GLY A 283 -25.33 -2.80 -8.82
C GLY A 283 -24.04 -2.17 -8.27
N GLY A 284 -22.86 -2.71 -8.64
CA GLY A 284 -21.55 -2.30 -8.13
C GLY A 284 -21.11 -2.95 -6.81
N LEU A 285 -21.97 -3.74 -6.16
CA LEU A 285 -21.68 -4.37 -4.88
C LEU A 285 -21.08 -5.78 -5.05
N PRO A 286 -20.31 -6.28 -4.06
CA PRO A 286 -19.77 -7.63 -4.10
C PRO A 286 -20.87 -8.69 -4.02
N PRO A 287 -20.72 -9.85 -4.69
CA PRO A 287 -21.68 -10.93 -4.61
C PRO A 287 -22.00 -11.34 -3.17
N GLY A 288 -23.29 -11.51 -2.87
CA GLY A 288 -23.76 -11.92 -1.53
C GLY A 288 -23.75 -10.83 -0.46
N LEU A 289 -23.36 -9.60 -0.79
CA LEU A 289 -23.37 -8.46 0.13
C LEU A 289 -24.32 -7.35 -0.36
N GLY A 290 -24.95 -6.68 0.59
CA GLY A 290 -25.88 -5.57 0.34
C GLY A 290 -25.33 -4.24 0.86
N GLU A 291 -26.13 -3.19 0.75
CA GLU A 291 -25.79 -1.91 1.37
C GLU A 291 -25.87 -2.01 2.90
N GLY A 292 -24.88 -1.44 3.59
CA GLY A 292 -24.84 -1.41 5.04
C GLY A 292 -24.79 -2.79 5.70
N THR A 293 -24.14 -3.79 5.08
CA THR A 293 -24.03 -5.15 5.62
C THR A 293 -22.67 -5.48 6.21
N VAL A 294 -21.63 -4.71 5.89
CA VAL A 294 -20.24 -4.98 6.31
C VAL A 294 -19.84 -4.12 7.49
N ASP A 295 -19.20 -4.73 8.49
CA ASP A 295 -18.71 -4.06 9.69
C ASP A 295 -17.29 -3.49 9.48
N VAL A 296 -16.43 -4.26 8.80
CA VAL A 296 -15.04 -3.90 8.53
C VAL A 296 -14.68 -4.20 7.07
N VAL A 297 -14.09 -3.25 6.37
CA VAL A 297 -13.50 -3.43 5.04
C VAL A 297 -11.98 -3.40 5.18
N LEU A 298 -11.30 -4.43 4.69
CA LEU A 298 -9.83 -4.53 4.69
C LEU A 298 -9.31 -4.25 3.27
N MET A 299 -8.44 -3.25 3.14
CA MET A 299 -7.83 -2.82 1.87
C MET A 299 -6.31 -2.69 2.04
N ILE A 300 -5.57 -3.75 1.69
CA ILE A 300 -4.13 -3.85 1.92
C ILE A 300 -3.38 -4.05 0.59
N PHE A 301 -2.71 -3.01 0.10
CA PHE A 301 -1.98 -2.94 -1.17
C PHE A 301 -2.86 -3.18 -2.40
N ILE A 302 -4.05 -2.57 -2.44
CA ILE A 302 -5.04 -2.79 -3.50
C ILE A 302 -5.50 -1.48 -4.15
N PHE A 303 -5.54 -0.39 -3.39
CA PHE A 303 -6.07 0.89 -3.87
C PHE A 303 -5.10 1.52 -4.86
N SER A 304 -3.79 1.32 -4.65
CA SER A 304 -2.75 1.68 -5.60
C SER A 304 -2.82 0.95 -6.94
N ALA A 305 -3.49 -0.22 -7.01
CA ALA A 305 -3.61 -0.97 -8.27
C ALA A 305 -4.71 -0.41 -9.20
N LEU A 306 -5.57 0.44 -8.65
CA LEU A 306 -6.64 1.12 -9.40
C LEU A 306 -6.05 2.24 -10.26
N ASN A 307 -6.69 2.49 -11.40
CA ASN A 307 -6.45 3.74 -12.13
C ASN A 307 -7.03 4.91 -11.31
N PRO A 308 -6.38 6.10 -11.28
CA PRO A 308 -6.90 7.25 -10.56
C PRO A 308 -8.38 7.58 -10.84
N ARG A 309 -8.85 7.34 -12.07
CA ARG A 309 -10.25 7.56 -12.48
C ARG A 309 -11.25 6.61 -11.82
N GLN A 310 -10.78 5.52 -11.21
CA GLN A 310 -11.59 4.49 -10.56
C GLN A 310 -11.79 4.73 -9.06
N TRP A 311 -11.01 5.62 -8.45
CA TRP A 311 -11.03 5.83 -6.99
C TRP A 311 -12.38 6.33 -6.47
N ASP A 312 -13.00 7.29 -7.16
CA ASP A 312 -14.31 7.82 -6.76
C ASP A 312 -15.36 6.72 -6.67
N GLN A 313 -15.44 5.86 -7.69
CA GLN A 313 -16.36 4.72 -7.72
C GLN A 313 -16.03 3.68 -6.65
N ALA A 314 -14.74 3.39 -6.44
CA ALA A 314 -14.30 2.46 -5.40
C ALA A 314 -14.70 2.94 -4.00
N VAL A 315 -14.45 4.22 -3.68
CA VAL A 315 -14.85 4.84 -2.40
C VAL A 315 -16.37 4.80 -2.23
N ARG A 316 -17.16 5.06 -3.29
CA ARG A 316 -18.63 4.94 -3.23
C ARG A 316 -19.11 3.53 -2.94
N ASN A 317 -18.52 2.51 -3.58
CA ASN A 317 -18.92 1.12 -3.36
C ASN A 317 -18.54 0.65 -1.95
N VAL A 318 -17.35 1.01 -1.46
CA VAL A 318 -16.93 0.77 -0.07
C VAL A 318 -17.86 1.48 0.91
N TRP A 319 -18.22 2.74 0.65
CA TRP A 319 -19.18 3.48 1.47
C TRP A 319 -20.54 2.78 1.53
N ARG A 320 -21.06 2.32 0.39
CA ARG A 320 -22.38 1.68 0.31
C ARG A 320 -22.43 0.38 1.08
N VAL A 321 -21.42 -0.49 0.95
CA VAL A 321 -21.42 -1.80 1.61
C VAL A 321 -21.23 -1.69 3.14
N LEU A 322 -20.53 -0.65 3.60
CA LEU A 322 -20.20 -0.47 5.01
C LEU A 322 -21.40 0.00 5.84
N LYS A 323 -21.60 -0.60 7.01
CA LYS A 323 -22.54 -0.10 8.03
C LYS A 323 -22.15 1.30 8.50
N PRO A 324 -23.11 2.17 8.87
CA PRO A 324 -22.81 3.35 9.68
C PRO A 324 -21.96 2.99 10.90
N GLY A 325 -20.87 3.72 11.13
CA GLY A 325 -19.88 3.43 12.17
C GLY A 325 -18.88 2.31 11.85
N GLY A 326 -19.03 1.59 10.73
CA GLY A 326 -18.06 0.61 10.26
C GLY A 326 -16.74 1.25 9.83
N GLN A 327 -15.71 0.43 9.69
CA GLN A 327 -14.34 0.90 9.44
C GLN A 327 -13.74 0.33 8.15
N VAL A 328 -12.88 1.12 7.51
CA VAL A 328 -11.96 0.70 6.46
C VAL A 328 -10.56 0.65 7.07
N LEU A 329 -9.92 -0.52 7.04
CA LEU A 329 -8.54 -0.74 7.45
C LEU A 329 -7.66 -0.67 6.21
N PHE A 330 -6.88 0.40 6.11
CA PHE A 330 -6.18 0.76 4.88
C PHE A 330 -4.67 0.67 5.06
N ARG A 331 -3.99 0.05 4.09
CA ARG A 331 -2.54 0.15 3.95
C ARG A 331 -2.13 0.11 2.49
N ASP A 332 -1.35 1.07 2.01
CA ASP A 332 -0.88 1.10 0.62
C ASP A 332 0.49 1.77 0.46
N TYR A 333 0.98 1.93 -0.77
CA TYR A 333 2.28 2.52 -1.06
C TYR A 333 2.26 4.05 -0.95
N GLY A 334 3.28 4.61 -0.29
CA GLY A 334 3.50 6.04 -0.19
C GLY A 334 4.55 6.55 -1.19
N ARG A 335 4.46 7.82 -1.57
CA ARG A 335 5.44 8.49 -2.44
C ARG A 335 6.83 8.44 -1.81
N GLY A 336 7.84 8.26 -2.65
CA GLY A 336 9.23 8.10 -2.23
C GLY A 336 9.59 6.70 -1.75
N ASP A 337 8.66 5.72 -1.80
CA ASP A 337 9.02 4.32 -1.59
C ASP A 337 10.09 3.89 -2.60
N LEU A 338 11.06 3.08 -2.17
CA LEU A 338 12.14 2.60 -3.03
C LEU A 338 11.61 1.96 -4.33
N ALA A 339 10.46 1.28 -4.29
CA ALA A 339 9.88 0.70 -5.50
C ALA A 339 9.56 1.78 -6.55
N GLN A 340 9.08 2.95 -6.13
CA GLN A 340 8.84 4.10 -6.99
C GLN A 340 10.16 4.67 -7.54
N VAL A 341 11.08 4.97 -6.63
CA VAL A 341 12.36 5.64 -6.94
C VAL A 341 13.18 4.84 -7.95
N ARG A 342 13.07 3.51 -7.95
CA ARG A 342 13.88 2.64 -8.82
C ARG A 342 13.22 2.20 -10.13
N PHE A 343 12.01 2.68 -10.46
CA PHE A 343 11.39 2.31 -11.72
C PHE A 343 12.33 2.60 -12.89
N LYS A 344 12.37 1.65 -13.83
CA LYS A 344 13.15 1.78 -15.06
C LYS A 344 12.32 2.51 -16.11
N LYS A 345 12.99 2.92 -17.18
CA LYS A 345 12.38 3.49 -18.38
C LYS A 345 11.24 2.61 -18.93
N GLY A 346 10.28 3.24 -19.60
CA GLY A 346 9.12 2.55 -20.18
C GLY A 346 8.14 1.98 -19.14
N ARG A 347 8.10 2.54 -17.92
CA ARG A 347 7.20 2.10 -16.83
C ARG A 347 6.30 3.20 -16.28
N TRP A 348 6.70 4.46 -16.46
CA TRP A 348 5.91 5.60 -16.03
C TRP A 348 4.65 5.72 -16.90
N MET A 349 3.48 5.74 -16.26
CA MET A 349 2.21 5.98 -16.94
C MET A 349 1.78 7.43 -16.73
N GLU A 350 1.49 7.83 -15.49
CA GLU A 350 1.08 9.19 -15.13
C GLU A 350 1.83 9.58 -13.86
N GLU A 351 1.68 10.81 -13.37
CA GLU A 351 2.34 11.21 -12.13
C GLU A 351 1.97 10.24 -11.01
N ASN A 352 2.98 9.75 -10.28
CA ASN A 352 2.87 8.70 -9.27
C ASN A 352 2.26 7.35 -9.72
N PHE A 353 1.89 7.16 -11.00
CA PHE A 353 1.25 5.97 -11.53
C PHE A 353 2.14 5.21 -12.51
N TYR A 354 2.39 3.93 -12.22
CA TYR A 354 3.36 3.11 -12.94
C TYR A 354 2.81 1.73 -13.27
N VAL A 355 3.40 1.12 -14.30
CA VAL A 355 3.22 -0.30 -14.58
C VAL A 355 4.43 -1.10 -14.10
N ARG A 356 4.18 -2.27 -13.51
CA ARG A 356 5.18 -3.22 -13.05
C ARG A 356 5.66 -4.14 -14.18
N GLY A 357 6.73 -4.90 -13.91
CA GLY A 357 7.30 -5.89 -14.83
C GLY A 357 6.32 -7.00 -15.22
N ASP A 358 5.37 -7.32 -14.34
CA ASP A 358 4.30 -8.30 -14.58
C ASP A 358 3.04 -7.70 -15.25
N GLY A 359 3.09 -6.41 -15.61
CA GLY A 359 1.98 -5.67 -16.23
C GLY A 359 0.90 -5.19 -15.26
N THR A 360 0.99 -5.52 -13.97
CA THR A 360 0.11 -4.94 -12.95
C THR A 360 0.45 -3.47 -12.73
N ARG A 361 -0.51 -2.69 -12.25
CA ARG A 361 -0.36 -1.25 -12.05
C ARG A 361 -0.10 -0.94 -10.58
N VAL A 362 0.54 0.19 -10.31
CA VAL A 362 0.76 0.70 -8.95
C VAL A 362 0.81 2.23 -8.95
N TYR A 363 0.12 2.81 -7.99
CA TYR A 363 0.17 4.21 -7.62
C TYR A 363 0.93 4.40 -6.31
N PHE A 364 1.57 5.56 -6.11
CA PHE A 364 2.24 5.93 -4.87
C PHE A 364 1.63 7.21 -4.31
N PHE A 365 0.92 7.08 -3.20
CA PHE A 365 0.11 8.16 -2.65
C PHE A 365 0.93 9.15 -1.85
N GLU A 366 0.51 10.41 -1.88
CA GLU A 366 0.82 11.37 -0.81
C GLU A 366 -0.23 11.23 0.31
N GLN A 367 0.12 11.69 1.52
CA GLN A 367 -0.80 11.60 2.66
C GLN A 367 -2.04 12.47 2.42
N GLU A 368 -1.82 13.73 2.06
CA GLU A 368 -2.86 14.74 1.85
C GLU A 368 -3.82 14.34 0.73
N GLU A 369 -3.32 13.61 -0.28
CA GLU A 369 -4.12 13.07 -1.36
C GLU A 369 -5.11 12.01 -0.86
N LEU A 370 -4.68 11.08 -0.01
CA LEU A 370 -5.57 10.08 0.57
C LEU A 370 -6.55 10.72 1.57
N GLU A 371 -6.11 11.72 2.34
CA GLU A 371 -7.00 12.49 3.22
C GLU A 371 -8.11 13.17 2.41
N HIS A 372 -7.80 13.76 1.26
CA HIS A 372 -8.79 14.33 0.36
C HIS A 372 -9.67 13.26 -0.32
N ILE A 373 -9.10 12.12 -0.73
CA ILE A 373 -9.86 11.08 -1.44
C ILE A 373 -10.91 10.44 -0.54
N TRP A 374 -10.54 10.18 0.72
CA TRP A 374 -11.35 9.44 1.68
C TRP A 374 -12.12 10.33 2.67
N GLY A 375 -11.58 11.50 2.99
CA GLY A 375 -12.16 12.46 3.93
C GLY A 375 -13.15 13.43 3.30
N ALA A 376 -13.62 14.38 4.10
CA ALA A 376 -14.38 15.51 3.60
C ALA A 376 -13.45 16.52 2.93
N GLU A 377 -13.91 17.21 1.90
CA GLU A 377 -13.18 18.37 1.39
C GLU A 377 -13.01 19.38 2.52
N SER A 378 -11.77 19.59 2.96
CA SER A 378 -11.45 20.78 3.74
C SER A 378 -11.77 21.97 2.83
N SER A 379 -12.73 22.79 3.26
CA SER A 379 -13.05 24.06 2.60
C SER A 379 -11.84 24.99 2.71
N THR A 380 -10.84 24.73 1.89
CA THR A 380 -9.61 25.52 1.82
C THR A 380 -9.82 26.49 0.67
N THR A 381 -9.97 27.76 1.05
CA THR A 381 -10.11 28.93 0.19
C THR A 381 -9.31 28.78 -1.10
N SER A 382 -10.01 28.83 -2.23
CA SER A 382 -9.41 28.90 -3.56
C SER A 382 -8.56 30.17 -3.65
N THR A 383 -7.27 30.07 -3.36
CA THR A 383 -6.31 31.08 -3.79
C THR A 383 -6.18 30.92 -5.29
N SER A 384 -6.94 31.74 -6.01
CA SER A 384 -6.83 31.91 -7.45
C SER A 384 -5.41 32.35 -7.78
N ILE A 385 -4.61 31.43 -8.34
CA ILE A 385 -3.38 31.80 -9.04
C ILE A 385 -3.82 32.47 -10.34
N SER A 386 -4.01 33.78 -10.29
CA SER A 386 -4.11 34.61 -11.49
C SER A 386 -2.76 34.63 -12.18
N THR A 387 -2.64 33.92 -13.29
CA THR A 387 -1.56 34.07 -14.27
C THR A 387 -1.67 35.46 -14.91
N ALA A 388 -0.93 36.41 -14.35
CA ALA A 388 -0.77 37.74 -14.93
C ALA A 388 0.06 37.63 -16.22
N THR A 389 -0.60 37.86 -17.37
CA THR A 389 0.08 38.17 -18.63
C THR A 389 0.23 39.69 -18.72
N PRO A 390 1.43 40.25 -18.94
CA PRO A 390 1.56 41.69 -19.13
C PRO A 390 1.24 42.02 -20.58
N THR A 391 0.09 42.66 -20.84
CA THR A 391 -0.17 43.30 -22.13
C THR A 391 -0.34 44.79 -21.91
N THR A 392 0.62 45.53 -22.44
CA THR A 392 0.77 46.98 -22.44
C THR A 392 -0.46 47.64 -23.07
N SER A 393 -1.10 48.51 -22.31
CA SER A 393 -2.15 49.41 -22.77
C SER A 393 -1.56 50.55 -23.59
N THR A 394 -2.08 50.77 -24.80
CA THR A 394 -1.99 52.06 -25.48
C THR A 394 -3.41 52.56 -25.73
N THR A 395 -3.69 53.70 -25.15
CA THR A 395 -4.97 54.42 -25.17
C THR A 395 -5.18 55.10 -26.51
N SER A 396 -6.36 54.94 -27.11
CA SER A 396 -6.93 55.97 -27.99
C SER A 396 -8.45 55.89 -28.01
N THR A 397 -9.05 56.92 -27.43
CA THR A 397 -10.44 57.39 -27.54
C THR A 397 -10.89 57.51 -29.00
N THR A 398 -12.19 57.32 -29.29
CA THR A 398 -13.05 58.18 -30.17
C THR A 398 -14.31 57.42 -30.62
N THR A 399 -15.45 57.85 -30.07
CA THR A 399 -16.75 58.16 -30.73
C THR A 399 -17.59 57.06 -31.41
N ALA A 400 -18.84 56.94 -30.94
CA ALA A 400 -19.96 56.24 -31.59
C ALA A 400 -20.38 56.91 -32.93
N PRO A 401 -21.15 56.25 -33.80
CA PRO A 401 -22.60 56.33 -33.61
C PRO A 401 -23.41 55.09 -34.01
N THR A 402 -24.58 55.04 -33.38
CA THR A 402 -25.81 54.33 -33.69
C THR A 402 -26.13 54.16 -35.18
N THR A 403 -26.52 52.96 -35.61
CA THR A 403 -27.57 52.79 -36.63
C THR A 403 -28.44 51.57 -36.34
N THR A 404 -29.74 51.82 -36.35
CA THR A 404 -30.87 50.90 -36.24
C THR A 404 -31.17 50.31 -37.62
N SER A 405 -31.43 49.01 -37.73
CA SER A 405 -32.32 48.48 -38.78
C SER A 405 -33.00 47.16 -38.39
N THR A 406 -34.30 47.18 -38.67
CA THR A 406 -35.45 46.31 -38.44
C THR A 406 -35.35 44.96 -39.20
N PRO A 407 -36.14 43.92 -38.83
CA PRO A 407 -35.90 42.53 -39.23
C PRO A 407 -36.66 42.13 -40.51
N THR A 408 -36.25 41.06 -41.17
CA THR A 408 -37.08 40.34 -42.16
C THR A 408 -36.67 38.85 -42.19
N PRO A 409 -37.61 37.90 -42.31
CA PRO A 409 -37.44 36.49 -41.96
C PRO A 409 -37.05 35.63 -43.18
N THR A 410 -37.17 34.30 -43.06
CA THR A 410 -36.96 33.21 -44.05
C THR A 410 -35.57 32.57 -43.85
N THR A 411 -35.37 31.27 -43.61
CA THR A 411 -36.13 30.06 -43.98
C THR A 411 -35.73 28.91 -43.04
N THR A 412 -36.68 28.02 -42.79
CA THR A 412 -36.56 26.75 -42.07
C THR A 412 -35.50 25.82 -42.67
N GLU A 413 -34.55 25.37 -41.87
CA GLU A 413 -33.86 24.09 -42.09
C GLU A 413 -33.87 23.30 -40.78
N ASP A 414 -34.44 22.09 -40.85
CA ASP A 414 -34.50 21.08 -39.80
C ASP A 414 -33.09 20.66 -39.39
N HIS A 415 -32.62 21.18 -38.26
CA HIS A 415 -31.57 20.52 -37.48
C HIS A 415 -32.19 19.94 -36.23
N GLN A 416 -32.44 18.63 -36.26
CA GLN A 416 -32.70 17.83 -35.07
C GLN A 416 -31.56 18.06 -34.07
N SER A 417 -31.86 18.85 -33.05
CA SER A 417 -30.99 19.06 -31.91
C SER A 417 -30.98 17.77 -31.08
N PRO A 418 -29.82 17.25 -30.66
CA PRO A 418 -29.80 16.15 -29.72
C PRO A 418 -30.43 16.64 -28.42
N THR A 419 -31.45 15.93 -27.95
CA THR A 419 -32.08 16.15 -26.66
C THR A 419 -31.01 16.01 -25.58
N THR A 420 -30.45 17.13 -25.13
CA THR A 420 -29.59 17.17 -23.96
C THR A 420 -30.46 16.84 -22.76
N GLU A 421 -30.45 15.59 -22.32
CA GLU A 421 -30.92 15.26 -20.98
C GLU A 421 -30.20 16.18 -19.98
N PRO A 422 -30.92 16.78 -19.02
CA PRO A 422 -30.28 17.59 -18.00
C PRO A 422 -29.42 16.65 -17.14
N THR A 423 -28.11 16.65 -17.39
CA THR A 423 -27.14 15.97 -16.55
C THR A 423 -27.20 16.62 -15.18
N LEU A 424 -27.90 15.98 -14.24
CA LEU A 424 -27.85 16.32 -12.83
C LEU A 424 -26.37 16.44 -12.44
N PRO A 425 -25.99 17.47 -11.65
CA PRO A 425 -24.61 17.58 -11.20
C PRO A 425 -24.21 16.27 -10.51
N PRO A 426 -22.99 15.75 -10.77
CA PRO A 426 -22.55 14.50 -10.16
C PRO A 426 -22.69 14.63 -8.64
N THR A 427 -23.36 13.67 -8.02
CA THR A 427 -23.53 13.67 -6.57
C THR A 427 -22.15 13.69 -5.91
N PRO A 428 -21.92 14.53 -4.88
CA PRO A 428 -20.62 14.57 -4.21
C PRO A 428 -20.19 13.17 -3.72
N ARG A 429 -18.89 12.89 -3.75
CA ARG A 429 -18.35 11.66 -3.18
C ARG A 429 -18.66 11.62 -1.68
N PRO A 430 -19.05 10.48 -1.12
CA PRO A 430 -19.19 10.36 0.32
C PRO A 430 -17.83 10.50 1.02
N ALA A 431 -17.85 11.09 2.22
CA ALA A 431 -16.67 11.37 3.02
C ALA A 431 -16.67 10.53 4.30
N PHE A 432 -15.56 9.85 4.57
CA PHE A 432 -15.30 9.13 5.82
C PHE A 432 -14.64 10.05 6.86
N ASP A 433 -14.84 9.73 8.13
CA ASP A 433 -14.01 10.30 9.21
C ASP A 433 -12.63 9.64 9.15
N ILE A 434 -11.57 10.44 9.19
CA ILE A 434 -10.19 9.94 9.29
C ILE A 434 -9.90 9.67 10.76
N ALA A 435 -10.14 8.44 11.21
CA ALA A 435 -9.98 8.08 12.61
C ALA A 435 -8.50 7.95 13.00
N HIS A 436 -7.66 7.54 12.05
CA HIS A 436 -6.21 7.54 12.19
C HIS A 436 -5.56 7.59 10.81
N PHE A 437 -4.45 8.30 10.69
CA PHE A 437 -3.56 8.26 9.53
C PHE A 437 -2.10 8.31 9.99
N GLY A 438 -1.26 7.44 9.46
CA GLY A 438 0.18 7.43 9.66
C GLY A 438 0.95 7.09 8.38
N VAL A 439 2.14 7.67 8.26
CA VAL A 439 3.10 7.33 7.19
C VAL A 439 4.20 6.47 7.80
N ASP A 440 4.16 5.18 7.48
CA ASP A 440 5.15 4.21 7.93
C ASP A 440 6.42 4.29 7.06
N ARG A 441 7.45 4.92 7.61
CA ARG A 441 8.77 5.05 6.98
C ARG A 441 9.74 4.06 7.62
N ARG A 442 10.13 3.03 6.87
CA ARG A 442 11.11 2.03 7.33
C ARG A 442 12.33 2.00 6.45
N MET A 443 13.50 1.87 7.06
CA MET A 443 14.69 1.48 6.33
C MET A 443 14.93 -0.01 6.53
N LEU A 444 14.62 -0.81 5.51
CA LEU A 444 15.02 -2.21 5.48
C LEU A 444 16.47 -2.30 5.04
N VAL A 445 17.24 -3.25 5.58
CA VAL A 445 18.62 -3.46 5.18
C VAL A 445 18.90 -4.87 4.70
N ASN A 446 19.68 -4.98 3.63
CA ASN A 446 20.29 -6.25 3.25
C ASN A 446 21.69 -6.27 3.87
N ARG A 447 21.85 -7.04 4.95
CA ARG A 447 23.08 -7.09 5.73
C ARG A 447 24.25 -7.71 4.95
N GLN A 448 23.98 -8.69 4.09
CA GLN A 448 25.01 -9.37 3.29
C GLN A 448 25.59 -8.45 2.21
N ARG A 449 24.71 -7.74 1.50
CA ARG A 449 25.09 -6.84 0.39
C ARG A 449 25.28 -5.38 0.84
N ARG A 450 25.14 -5.12 2.14
CA ARG A 450 25.19 -3.78 2.76
C ARG A 450 24.29 -2.74 2.08
N LEU A 451 23.05 -3.13 1.76
CA LEU A 451 22.10 -2.27 1.05
C LEU A 451 21.08 -1.65 2.00
N LYS A 452 20.71 -0.42 1.72
CA LYS A 452 19.64 0.34 2.40
C LYS A 452 18.43 0.43 1.47
N MET A 453 17.25 0.16 2.00
CA MET A 453 15.99 0.18 1.24
C MET A 453 14.96 0.99 2.02
N TYR A 454 14.75 2.23 1.58
CA TYR A 454 13.78 3.15 2.16
C TYR A 454 12.38 2.78 1.68
N ARG A 455 11.52 2.38 2.59
CA ARG A 455 10.13 2.00 2.34
C ARG A 455 9.22 3.07 2.88
N CYS A 456 8.18 3.37 2.12
CA CYS A 456 7.14 4.31 2.52
C CYS A 456 5.78 3.66 2.27
N TRP A 457 4.99 3.54 3.33
CA TRP A 457 3.63 3.04 3.27
C TRP A 457 2.67 3.99 3.96
N MET A 458 1.49 4.14 3.38
CA MET A 458 0.37 4.85 3.99
C MET A 458 -0.43 3.84 4.80
N GLN A 459 -0.78 4.17 6.03
CA GLN A 459 -1.62 3.34 6.89
C GLN A 459 -2.69 4.20 7.53
N ALA A 460 -3.95 3.80 7.40
CA ALA A 460 -5.07 4.60 7.88
C ALA A 460 -6.23 3.73 8.35
N VAL A 461 -7.06 4.32 9.20
CA VAL A 461 -8.38 3.83 9.57
C VAL A 461 -9.39 4.90 9.19
N PHE A 462 -10.24 4.60 8.22
CA PHE A 462 -11.36 5.47 7.84
C PHE A 462 -12.64 4.93 8.44
N LYS A 463 -13.49 5.79 8.98
CA LYS A 463 -14.74 5.39 9.65
C LYS A 463 -15.93 6.03 8.94
N LYS A 464 -16.96 5.25 8.63
CA LYS A 464 -18.18 5.81 8.07
C LYS A 464 -18.97 6.52 9.18
N PRO A 465 -19.34 7.80 9.03
CA PRO A 465 -20.13 8.53 10.00
C PRO A 465 -21.43 7.79 10.37
N GLY A 466 -21.81 7.88 11.65
CA GLY A 466 -23.00 7.22 12.19
C GLY A 466 -24.26 8.08 12.01
N SER A 467 -25.09 7.79 11.01
CA SER A 467 -26.49 8.26 11.00
C SER A 467 -27.38 7.45 10.04
N ALA A 468 -27.71 6.21 10.42
CA ALA A 468 -28.92 5.56 9.88
C ALA A 468 -29.67 4.86 11.02
N ARG A 469 -30.97 5.17 11.17
CA ARG A 469 -31.83 4.52 12.17
C ARG A 469 -31.96 3.03 11.80
N GLY A 470 -31.24 2.16 12.52
CA GLY A 470 -31.44 0.70 12.51
C GLY A 470 -30.28 -0.18 12.01
N LEU A 471 -29.19 0.38 11.47
CA LEU A 471 -28.08 -0.40 10.87
C LEU A 471 -26.68 -0.06 11.43
N GLN A 472 -26.61 0.51 12.63
CA GLN A 472 -25.32 0.88 13.23
C GLN A 472 -24.42 -0.35 13.43
N SER A 473 -23.14 -0.22 13.09
CA SER A 473 -22.13 -1.21 13.42
C SER A 473 -22.07 -1.43 14.93
N LEU A 474 -22.13 -2.70 15.35
CA LEU A 474 -21.99 -3.11 16.75
C LEU A 474 -20.54 -3.43 17.11
N VAL A 475 -19.62 -3.41 16.14
CA VAL A 475 -18.20 -3.67 16.42
C VAL A 475 -17.54 -2.42 17.01
N PRO A 476 -16.59 -2.56 17.94
CA PRO A 476 -15.90 -1.40 18.51
C PRO A 476 -15.11 -0.66 17.43
N THR A 477 -14.91 0.64 17.64
CA THR A 477 -14.20 1.49 16.67
C THR A 477 -12.75 1.73 17.08
N SER A 478 -12.13 0.74 17.69
CA SER A 478 -10.73 0.80 18.13
C SER A 478 -9.82 1.14 16.95
N THR A 479 -8.96 2.14 17.12
CA THR A 479 -8.00 2.61 16.11
C THR A 479 -6.60 2.10 16.41
N LEU A 480 -5.62 2.40 15.56
CA LEU A 480 -4.25 1.91 15.75
C LEU A 480 -3.71 2.29 17.14
N ARG A 481 -2.80 1.47 17.68
CA ARG A 481 -2.02 1.85 18.86
C ARG A 481 -1.09 3.00 18.46
N GLN A 482 -1.46 4.24 18.78
CA GLN A 482 -0.56 5.37 18.69
C GLN A 482 0.10 5.65 20.04
N ASP A 483 1.35 6.07 19.95
CA ASP A 483 2.32 6.28 21.03
C ASP A 483 1.76 7.10 22.20
N LYS A 484 1.63 6.44 23.37
CA LYS A 484 1.46 7.11 24.66
C LYS A 484 2.79 7.71 25.13
N GLU A 485 3.40 8.65 24.41
CA GLU A 485 4.62 9.31 24.90
C GLU A 485 4.74 10.79 24.46
N VAL A 486 3.68 11.61 24.54
CA VAL A 486 3.87 13.08 24.60
C VAL A 486 2.74 13.79 25.38
N GLU A 487 2.24 13.24 26.48
CA GLU A 487 1.40 14.00 27.43
C GLU A 487 1.66 13.47 28.85
N GLY A 488 2.79 13.87 29.43
CA GLY A 488 3.17 13.39 30.75
C GLY A 488 4.43 14.00 31.34
N GLU A 489 4.87 15.18 30.89
CA GLU A 489 5.88 15.98 31.59
C GLU A 489 5.48 17.44 31.51
N GLY A 490 4.56 17.83 32.39
CA GLY A 490 4.05 19.19 32.41
C GLY A 490 3.06 19.46 33.52
N GLU A 491 3.17 18.80 34.67
CA GLU A 491 2.59 19.23 35.95
C GLU A 491 3.04 18.26 37.04
N GLU A 492 4.07 18.63 37.80
CA GLU A 492 4.04 18.67 39.27
C GLU A 492 5.43 19.04 39.85
N ALA A 493 5.41 20.09 40.67
CA ALA A 493 6.39 20.58 41.65
C ALA A 493 7.68 21.28 41.16
#